data_AF-A0A956B0R6-F1
#
_entry.id   AF-A0A956B0R6-F1
#
_cell.length_a   1.000
_cell.length_b   1.000
_cell.length_c   1.000
_cell.angle_alpha   90.00
_cell.angle_beta   90.00
_cell.angle_gamma   90.00
#
_symmetry.space_group_name_H-M   'P 1'
#
loop_
_entity.id
_entity.type
_entity.pdbx_description
1 polymer ?
#
loop_
_entity_poly.entity_id
_entity_poly.type
_entity_poly.pdbx_seq_one_letter_code
_entity_poly.pdbx_strand_id
1 'polypeptide(L)'
;MMRWIMAAATLALVGCGGGGKVMYSDGFVHPKHPYMVRDAGGGNRIIPDWTFINYELGDSGAPESPKLDAQYRLGISLDVDNDQTKEYFEDIERYDVLLVNSNTGSKLFVRTLPLTPQAGNQTLEQILSAYLLQVGQDGDFGADVPSDPPKGQVPKFATRIVRQGPAEVAGIQGLEAVVERADVPKAAVDNNTQWERLKVRMVKPDFKWVANGKGIPAVMMVGYVASAANFNKDLAKFNTLLESVEFIEDWQVVQLQSGKIIDECLPQPPAFKLSMTVNAAGRRTDFGVAPEQGEDVRLCIMDLLDKIQFAARDNTRSFKVDIARGLNPLKAKPKPAPKPVAAPVPTPVVEPLPSVD
;
A
#
# COMPACT_ATOMS: atom_id res chain seq x y z
N MET A 1 -15.20 -7.40 58.76
CA MET A 1 -16.45 -6.65 58.46
C MET A 1 -16.09 -5.42 57.64
N MET A 2 -16.99 -4.99 56.74
CA MET A 2 -16.94 -3.81 55.85
C MET A 2 -16.07 -3.98 54.58
N ARG A 3 -16.60 -4.42 53.41
CA ARG A 3 -17.57 -3.85 52.44
C ARG A 3 -17.00 -2.79 51.48
N TRP A 4 -16.79 -3.23 50.23
CA TRP A 4 -17.11 -2.60 48.94
C TRP A 4 -17.02 -1.07 48.78
N ILE A 5 -16.11 -0.62 47.92
CA ILE A 5 -16.42 0.34 46.84
C ILE A 5 -15.76 -0.17 45.55
N MET A 6 -16.60 -0.65 44.63
CA MET A 6 -16.31 -0.65 43.20
C MET A 6 -16.44 0.79 42.68
N ALA A 7 -15.45 1.26 41.92
CA ALA A 7 -15.64 2.27 40.87
C ALA A 7 -14.41 2.14 39.95
N ALA A 8 -14.50 1.36 38.88
CA ALA A 8 -14.85 1.91 37.57
C ALA A 8 -13.88 3.02 37.11
N ALA A 9 -12.58 2.70 37.05
CA ALA A 9 -11.63 3.38 36.18
C ALA A 9 -11.14 2.40 35.10
N THR A 10 -12.10 1.71 34.48
CA THR A 10 -11.92 1.19 33.12
C THR A 10 -11.90 2.42 32.21
N LEU A 11 -10.80 3.17 32.28
CA LEU A 11 -10.52 4.23 31.34
C LEU A 11 -10.44 3.55 29.99
N ALA A 12 -11.52 3.65 29.24
CA ALA A 12 -11.60 3.37 27.83
C ALA A 12 -10.63 4.33 27.14
N LEU A 13 -9.33 4.01 27.18
CA LEU A 13 -8.36 4.49 26.21
C LEU A 13 -8.69 3.78 24.90
N VAL A 14 -9.82 4.18 24.32
CA VAL A 14 -10.04 4.09 22.89
C VAL A 14 -8.97 4.99 22.29
N GLY A 15 -7.80 4.39 22.05
CA GLY A 15 -6.80 4.98 21.20
C GLY A 15 -7.42 5.09 19.82
N CYS A 16 -8.09 6.22 19.56
CA CYS A 16 -8.27 6.74 18.22
C CYS A 16 -6.86 6.98 17.69
N GLY A 17 -6.23 5.93 17.16
CA GLY A 17 -5.19 6.07 16.16
C GLY A 17 -5.85 6.75 14.99
N GLY A 18 -5.90 8.08 15.02
CA GLY A 18 -6.44 8.87 13.94
C GLY A 18 -5.64 8.53 12.70
N GLY A 19 -6.26 7.79 11.78
CA GLY A 19 -5.71 7.57 10.46
C GLY A 19 -5.36 8.93 9.88
N GLY A 20 -4.12 9.09 9.42
CA GLY A 20 -3.72 10.31 8.74
C GLY A 20 -4.69 10.57 7.59
N LYS A 21 -5.14 11.82 7.46
CA LYS A 21 -5.99 12.24 6.34
C LYS A 21 -5.27 11.89 5.04
N VAL A 22 -5.91 11.10 4.17
CA VAL A 22 -5.35 10.69 2.87
C VAL A 22 -5.81 11.60 1.73
N MET A 23 -6.99 12.23 1.85
CA MET A 23 -7.50 13.17 0.85
C MET A 23 -7.31 14.61 1.29
N TYR A 24 -6.63 15.41 0.48
CA TYR A 24 -6.43 16.86 0.68
C TYR A 24 -7.16 17.64 -0.42
N SER A 25 -7.14 18.98 -0.33
CA SER A 25 -7.75 19.85 -1.36
C SER A 25 -7.24 19.57 -2.77
N ASP A 26 -6.00 19.10 -2.87
CA ASP A 26 -5.29 18.95 -4.13
C ASP A 26 -5.32 17.50 -4.65
N GLY A 27 -5.84 16.54 -3.86
CA GLY A 27 -5.89 15.13 -4.24
C GLY A 27 -5.62 14.15 -3.11
N PHE A 28 -5.54 12.88 -3.48
CA PHE A 28 -5.14 11.78 -2.60
C PHE A 28 -3.62 11.79 -2.44
N VAL A 29 -3.13 11.74 -1.21
CA VAL A 29 -1.70 11.70 -0.90
C VAL A 29 -1.39 10.38 -0.21
N HIS A 30 -0.44 9.61 -0.75
CA HIS A 30 -0.15 8.29 -0.23
C HIS A 30 0.52 8.38 1.15
N PRO A 31 0.03 7.67 2.18
CA PRO A 31 0.53 7.83 3.55
C PRO A 31 1.96 7.31 3.74
N LYS A 32 2.39 6.32 2.94
CA LYS A 32 3.69 5.64 3.09
C LYS A 32 4.69 5.95 1.98
N HIS A 33 4.26 6.59 0.88
CA HIS A 33 5.07 6.71 -0.34
C HIS A 33 5.03 8.13 -0.89
N PRO A 34 6.10 8.58 -1.55
CA PRO A 34 6.27 9.96 -1.95
C PRO A 34 5.55 10.28 -3.26
N TYR A 35 4.23 10.08 -3.29
CA TYR A 35 3.44 10.41 -4.47
C TYR A 35 2.00 10.79 -4.07
N MET A 36 1.32 11.47 -5.00
CA MET A 36 -0.09 11.81 -4.89
C MET A 36 -0.84 11.52 -6.18
N VAL A 37 -2.16 11.46 -6.08
CA VAL A 37 -3.09 11.44 -7.20
C VAL A 37 -3.94 12.70 -7.11
N ARG A 38 -3.66 13.67 -7.98
CA ARG A 38 -4.33 14.97 -8.00
C ARG A 38 -5.84 14.82 -8.21
N ASP A 39 -6.59 15.73 -7.60
CA ASP A 39 -8.01 15.87 -7.89
C ASP A 39 -8.19 16.49 -9.28
N ALA A 40 -8.60 15.68 -10.26
CA ALA A 40 -8.93 16.15 -11.61
C ALA A 40 -10.42 16.52 -11.77
N GLY A 41 -11.25 16.28 -10.76
CA GLY A 41 -12.70 16.44 -10.81
C GLY A 41 -13.28 17.59 -9.99
N GLY A 42 -12.48 18.15 -9.08
CA GLY A 42 -12.93 19.07 -8.04
C GLY A 42 -13.77 18.37 -6.96
N GLY A 43 -13.66 18.85 -5.72
CA GLY A 43 -14.57 18.46 -4.64
C GLY A 43 -14.27 17.12 -3.98
N ASN A 44 -12.99 16.78 -3.78
CA ASN A 44 -12.53 15.55 -3.13
C ASN A 44 -12.82 14.27 -3.96
N ARG A 45 -12.87 14.39 -5.29
CA ARG A 45 -13.11 13.26 -6.19
C ARG A 45 -12.02 13.22 -7.24
N ILE A 46 -11.11 12.25 -7.15
CA ILE A 46 -10.01 12.09 -8.13
C ILE A 46 -10.54 12.16 -9.57
N ILE A 47 -11.62 11.43 -9.88
CA ILE A 47 -12.28 11.44 -11.19
C ILE A 47 -13.79 11.69 -10.98
N PRO A 48 -14.42 12.64 -11.71
CA PRO A 48 -15.87 12.85 -11.65
C PRO A 48 -16.65 11.59 -12.00
N ASP A 49 -17.71 11.30 -11.25
CA ASP A 49 -18.61 10.14 -11.39
C ASP A 49 -17.99 8.78 -11.02
N TRP A 50 -16.79 8.78 -10.47
CA TRP A 50 -16.13 7.60 -9.93
C TRP A 50 -16.05 7.67 -8.41
N THR A 51 -16.27 6.54 -7.76
CA THR A 51 -16.34 6.46 -6.29
C THR A 51 -15.23 5.57 -5.76
N PHE A 52 -14.55 6.01 -4.70
CA PHE A 52 -13.64 5.16 -3.94
C PHE A 52 -14.39 3.99 -3.33
N ILE A 53 -13.85 2.78 -3.48
CA ILE A 53 -14.46 1.58 -2.88
C ILE A 53 -13.57 0.93 -1.81
N ASN A 54 -12.26 1.18 -1.84
CA ASN A 54 -11.29 0.67 -0.86
C ASN A 54 -11.10 1.57 0.38
N TYR A 55 -11.91 2.64 0.52
CA TYR A 55 -11.91 3.53 1.68
C TYR A 55 -13.32 3.69 2.25
N GLU A 56 -13.39 3.93 3.56
CA GLU A 56 -14.57 4.52 4.19
C GLU A 56 -14.65 6.00 3.83
N LEU A 57 -15.85 6.47 3.48
CA LEU A 57 -16.09 7.84 3.09
C LEU A 57 -16.70 8.60 4.26
N GLY A 58 -16.17 9.79 4.54
CA GLY A 58 -16.76 10.70 5.52
C GLY A 58 -18.01 11.40 4.98
N ASP A 59 -18.62 12.24 5.81
CA ASP A 59 -19.83 13.01 5.46
C ASP A 59 -19.65 13.90 4.20
N SER A 60 -18.41 14.32 3.93
CA SER A 60 -18.06 15.10 2.75
C SER A 60 -17.93 14.26 1.46
N GLY A 61 -18.03 12.93 1.55
CA GLY A 61 -17.75 11.99 0.47
C GLY A 61 -16.26 11.76 0.20
N ALA A 62 -15.36 12.41 0.95
CA ALA A 62 -13.92 12.19 0.85
C ALA A 62 -13.51 10.88 1.55
N PRO A 63 -12.48 10.17 1.05
CA PRO A 63 -11.97 8.99 1.72
C PRO A 63 -11.22 9.37 3.01
N GLU A 64 -11.56 8.71 4.11
CA GLU A 64 -11.00 9.00 5.45
C GLU A 64 -10.06 7.91 5.93
N SER A 65 -10.48 6.64 5.83
CA SER A 65 -9.68 5.50 6.29
C SER A 65 -9.78 4.31 5.34
N PRO A 66 -8.70 3.56 5.11
CA PRO A 66 -8.73 2.38 4.26
C PRO A 66 -9.66 1.32 4.87
N LYS A 67 -10.44 0.65 4.02
CA LYS A 67 -11.25 -0.49 4.45
C LYS A 67 -10.35 -1.68 4.80
N LEU A 68 -10.78 -2.44 5.80
CA LEU A 68 -10.03 -3.58 6.33
C LEU A 68 -10.55 -4.94 5.82
N ASP A 69 -11.53 -4.95 4.92
CA ASP A 69 -12.06 -6.19 4.33
C ASP A 69 -10.98 -6.93 3.55
N ALA A 70 -11.03 -8.27 3.60
CA ALA A 70 -10.02 -9.15 2.98
C ALA A 70 -9.79 -8.86 1.48
N GLN A 71 -10.83 -8.43 0.75
CA GLN A 71 -10.73 -8.07 -0.67
C GLN A 71 -9.91 -6.80 -0.95
N TYR A 72 -9.73 -5.93 0.05
CA TYR A 72 -8.93 -4.70 -0.04
C TYR A 72 -7.58 -4.82 0.68
N ARG A 73 -7.29 -5.98 1.26
CA ARG A 73 -6.02 -6.30 1.90
C ARG A 73 -5.23 -7.31 1.07
N LEU A 74 -3.93 -7.30 1.27
CA LEU A 74 -3.01 -8.25 0.69
C LEU A 74 -1.96 -8.62 1.74
N GLY A 75 -1.92 -9.91 2.10
CA GLY A 75 -0.84 -10.43 2.91
C GLY A 75 0.38 -10.64 2.03
N ILE A 76 1.48 -9.93 2.32
CA ILE A 76 2.75 -10.08 1.63
C ILE A 76 3.74 -10.83 2.49
N SER A 77 4.62 -11.58 1.83
CA SER A 77 5.69 -12.32 2.48
C SER A 77 6.95 -12.27 1.62
N LEU A 78 7.96 -11.55 2.10
CA LEU A 78 9.14 -11.20 1.32
C LEU A 78 10.41 -11.77 1.96
N ASP A 79 11.28 -12.26 1.08
CA ASP A 79 12.69 -12.50 1.33
C ASP A 79 13.44 -11.18 1.10
N VAL A 80 13.89 -10.54 2.17
CA VAL A 80 14.42 -9.17 2.11
C VAL A 80 15.93 -9.15 1.88
N ASP A 81 16.65 -10.21 2.25
CA ASP A 81 18.10 -10.34 2.07
C ASP A 81 18.52 -11.40 1.05
N ASN A 82 17.56 -12.02 0.37
CA ASN A 82 17.73 -12.95 -0.72
C ASN A 82 18.40 -14.26 -0.29
N ASP A 83 18.10 -14.75 0.92
CA ASP A 83 18.62 -16.00 1.47
C ASP A 83 17.66 -17.21 1.32
N GLN A 84 16.53 -17.00 0.62
CA GLN A 84 15.42 -17.93 0.39
C GLN A 84 14.51 -18.16 1.59
N THR A 85 14.77 -17.50 2.72
CA THR A 85 13.84 -17.41 3.84
C THR A 85 12.94 -16.21 3.65
N LYS A 86 11.77 -16.21 4.30
CA LYS A 86 10.87 -15.06 4.32
C LYS A 86 10.94 -14.45 5.71
N GLU A 87 11.42 -13.23 5.83
CA GLU A 87 11.56 -12.53 7.12
C GLU A 87 10.52 -11.43 7.30
N TYR A 88 9.95 -10.95 6.20
CA TYR A 88 8.96 -9.86 6.24
C TYR A 88 7.57 -10.39 5.97
N PHE A 89 6.65 -10.07 6.89
CA PHE A 89 5.23 -10.41 6.79
C PHE A 89 4.43 -9.19 7.20
N GLU A 90 3.59 -8.69 6.29
CA GLU A 90 2.71 -7.56 6.57
C GLU A 90 1.41 -7.76 5.79
N ASP A 91 0.28 -7.37 6.38
CA ASP A 91 -0.93 -7.14 5.63
C ASP A 91 -0.91 -5.69 5.15
N ILE A 92 -0.86 -5.48 3.84
CA ILE A 92 -0.87 -4.16 3.22
C ILE A 92 -2.21 -3.89 2.52
N GLU A 93 -2.43 -2.64 2.12
CA GLU A 93 -3.52 -2.28 1.22
C GLU A 93 -3.30 -2.94 -0.15
N ARG A 94 -4.33 -3.61 -0.70
CA ARG A 94 -4.26 -4.21 -2.05
C ARG A 94 -4.18 -3.13 -3.12
N TYR A 95 -4.84 -2.01 -2.89
CA TYR A 95 -4.86 -0.86 -3.79
C TYR A 95 -4.64 0.40 -2.96
N ASP A 96 -3.80 1.28 -3.48
CA ASP A 96 -3.56 2.59 -2.90
C ASP A 96 -4.79 3.48 -3.15
N VAL A 97 -5.31 3.41 -4.39
CA VAL A 97 -6.56 4.02 -4.85
C VAL A 97 -7.32 2.97 -5.67
N LEU A 98 -8.60 2.75 -5.37
CA LEU A 98 -9.49 1.94 -6.20
C LEU A 98 -10.83 2.65 -6.36
N LEU A 99 -11.11 3.05 -7.60
CA LEU A 99 -12.32 3.74 -7.99
C LEU A 99 -13.21 2.82 -8.83
N VAL A 100 -14.53 2.95 -8.70
CA VAL A 100 -15.51 2.27 -9.54
C VAL A 100 -16.45 3.26 -10.22
N ASN A 101 -16.81 2.98 -11.48
CA ASN A 101 -17.91 3.63 -12.17
C ASN A 101 -19.19 2.83 -11.94
N SER A 102 -20.19 3.43 -11.29
CA SER A 102 -21.45 2.77 -10.93
C SER A 102 -22.28 2.35 -12.15
N ASN A 103 -22.14 3.02 -13.29
CA ASN A 103 -22.92 2.76 -14.49
C ASN A 103 -22.39 1.58 -15.30
N THR A 104 -21.06 1.41 -15.34
CA THR A 104 -20.39 0.43 -16.21
C THR A 104 -19.75 -0.73 -15.46
N GLY A 105 -19.57 -0.60 -14.14
CA GLY A 105 -18.81 -1.54 -13.31
C GLY A 105 -17.30 -1.50 -13.55
N SER A 106 -16.82 -0.60 -14.41
CA SER A 106 -15.40 -0.41 -14.70
C SER A 106 -14.65 0.06 -13.44
N LYS A 107 -13.38 -0.32 -13.32
CA LYS A 107 -12.51 0.03 -12.19
C LYS A 107 -11.28 0.78 -12.68
N LEU A 108 -10.87 1.78 -11.91
CA LEU A 108 -9.60 2.50 -12.05
C LEU A 108 -8.80 2.30 -10.78
N PHE A 109 -7.49 2.07 -10.88
CA PHE A 109 -6.68 1.87 -9.70
C PHE A 109 -5.26 2.43 -9.82
N VAL A 110 -4.71 2.76 -8.66
CA VAL A 110 -3.28 2.93 -8.43
C VAL A 110 -2.89 1.93 -7.34
N ARG A 111 -1.76 1.25 -7.53
CA ARG A 111 -1.24 0.29 -6.57
C ARG A 111 0.28 0.34 -6.55
N THR A 112 0.84 0.32 -5.35
CA THR A 112 2.28 0.16 -5.14
C THR A 112 2.53 -1.18 -4.47
N LEU A 113 3.41 -1.98 -5.06
CA LEU A 113 3.81 -3.27 -4.51
C LEU A 113 5.31 -3.27 -4.20
N PRO A 114 5.71 -3.81 -3.04
CA PRO A 114 7.11 -4.12 -2.81
C PRO A 114 7.56 -5.25 -3.75
N LEU A 115 8.81 -5.20 -4.15
CA LEU A 115 9.48 -6.28 -4.86
C LEU A 115 10.59 -6.84 -3.99
N THR A 116 10.82 -8.16 -4.06
CA THR A 116 12.06 -8.73 -3.53
C THR A 116 13.27 -8.11 -4.25
N PRO A 117 14.47 -8.12 -3.62
CA PRO A 117 15.68 -7.65 -4.29
C PRO A 117 15.90 -8.29 -5.67
N GLN A 118 15.62 -9.60 -5.79
CA GLN A 118 15.68 -10.32 -7.05
C GLN A 118 14.67 -9.81 -8.09
N ALA A 119 13.40 -9.63 -7.72
CA ALA A 119 12.37 -9.13 -8.62
C ALA A 119 12.62 -7.67 -9.03
N GLY A 120 13.20 -6.84 -8.15
CA GLY A 120 13.56 -5.46 -8.48
C GLY A 120 14.61 -5.33 -9.59
N ASN A 121 15.48 -6.34 -9.74
CA ASN A 121 16.49 -6.42 -10.79
C ASN A 121 15.93 -6.91 -12.14
N GLN A 122 14.69 -7.39 -12.17
CA GLN A 122 14.03 -7.84 -13.40
C GLN A 122 13.57 -6.65 -14.26
N THR A 123 13.35 -6.91 -15.55
CA THR A 123 12.71 -5.95 -16.44
C THR A 123 11.21 -5.86 -16.15
N LEU A 124 10.56 -4.75 -16.54
CA LEU A 124 9.11 -4.60 -16.34
C LEU A 124 8.30 -5.67 -17.08
N GLU A 125 8.81 -6.20 -18.20
CA GLU A 125 8.18 -7.27 -18.95
C GLU A 125 8.21 -8.60 -18.21
N GLN A 126 9.31 -8.89 -17.52
CA GLN A 126 9.43 -10.07 -16.66
C GLN A 126 8.48 -9.97 -15.46
N ILE A 127 8.40 -8.79 -14.83
CA ILE A 127 7.47 -8.51 -13.73
C ILE A 127 6.02 -8.63 -14.21
N LEU A 128 5.66 -8.05 -15.37
CA LEU A 128 4.34 -8.19 -15.98
C LEU A 128 4.00 -9.67 -16.23
N SER A 129 4.95 -10.44 -16.76
CA SER A 129 4.74 -11.86 -17.03
C SER A 129 4.46 -12.66 -15.74
N ALA A 130 5.22 -12.40 -14.67
CA ALA A 130 5.00 -13.02 -13.37
C ALA A 130 3.64 -12.62 -12.76
N TYR A 131 3.29 -11.33 -12.84
CA TYR A 131 1.98 -10.83 -12.45
C TYR A 131 0.83 -11.54 -13.20
N LEU A 132 0.94 -11.71 -14.51
CA LEU A 132 -0.12 -12.37 -15.30
C LEU A 132 -0.26 -13.86 -15.03
N LEU A 133 0.83 -14.53 -14.65
CA LEU A 133 0.75 -15.89 -14.13
C LEU A 133 -0.08 -15.91 -12.85
N GLN A 134 0.15 -14.97 -11.93
CA GLN A 134 -0.61 -14.85 -10.69
C GLN A 134 -2.09 -14.48 -10.94
N VAL A 135 -2.38 -13.55 -11.85
CA VAL A 135 -3.76 -13.25 -12.29
C VAL A 135 -4.44 -14.51 -12.83
N GLY A 136 -3.72 -15.34 -13.59
CA GLY A 136 -4.21 -16.61 -14.09
C GLY A 136 -4.43 -17.67 -13.00
N GLN A 137 -3.80 -17.55 -11.85
CA GLN A 137 -4.02 -18.43 -10.68
C GLN A 137 -5.18 -17.95 -9.81
N ASP A 138 -5.23 -16.64 -9.55
CA ASP A 138 -6.15 -16.05 -8.57
C ASP A 138 -7.50 -15.66 -9.19
N GLY A 139 -7.52 -15.41 -10.50
CA GLY A 139 -8.72 -14.95 -11.19
C GLY A 139 -9.03 -13.48 -10.95
N ASP A 140 -8.06 -12.69 -10.47
CA ASP A 140 -8.26 -11.29 -10.10
C ASP A 140 -7.07 -10.44 -10.57
N PHE A 141 -7.34 -9.27 -11.15
CA PHE A 141 -6.33 -8.25 -11.46
C PHE A 141 -5.83 -7.52 -10.20
N GLY A 142 -6.37 -7.85 -9.02
CA GLY A 142 -5.81 -7.54 -7.71
C GLY A 142 -4.73 -8.50 -7.20
N ALA A 143 -4.34 -9.51 -7.99
CA ALA A 143 -3.27 -10.46 -7.70
C ALA A 143 -1.93 -9.79 -7.33
N ASP A 144 -1.11 -10.44 -6.50
CA ASP A 144 0.24 -9.96 -6.17
C ASP A 144 1.23 -10.13 -7.34
N VAL A 145 2.41 -9.50 -7.24
CA VAL A 145 3.57 -9.82 -8.05
C VAL A 145 4.38 -10.86 -7.27
N PRO A 146 4.40 -12.14 -7.69
CA PRO A 146 5.06 -13.16 -6.91
C PRO A 146 6.59 -12.92 -6.92
N SER A 147 7.20 -13.11 -5.76
CA SER A 147 8.67 -13.03 -5.55
C SER A 147 9.43 -13.93 -6.51
N ASP A 148 8.86 -15.10 -6.78
CA ASP A 148 9.35 -16.11 -7.69
C ASP A 148 8.26 -16.47 -8.69
N PRO A 149 8.59 -16.65 -9.98
CA PRO A 149 7.62 -17.17 -10.94
C PRO A 149 7.13 -18.54 -10.44
N PRO A 150 5.81 -18.77 -10.33
CA PRO A 150 5.29 -20.05 -9.88
C PRO A 150 5.74 -21.16 -10.84
N LYS A 151 6.67 -22.01 -10.40
CA LYS A 151 7.20 -23.10 -11.22
C LYS A 151 6.16 -24.22 -11.31
N GLY A 152 5.83 -24.62 -12.54
CA GLY A 152 4.98 -25.79 -12.80
C GLY A 152 3.49 -25.61 -12.47
N GLN A 153 3.03 -24.41 -12.10
CA GLN A 153 1.61 -24.16 -11.90
C GLN A 153 0.92 -23.86 -13.23
N VAL A 154 -0.11 -24.62 -13.56
CA VAL A 154 -0.96 -24.36 -14.72
C VAL A 154 -2.00 -23.29 -14.32
N PRO A 155 -2.13 -22.17 -15.06
CA PRO A 155 -3.17 -21.17 -14.79
C PRO A 155 -4.57 -21.78 -14.76
N LYS A 156 -5.35 -21.43 -13.73
CA LYS A 156 -6.77 -21.82 -13.61
C LYS A 156 -7.66 -21.05 -14.58
N PHE A 157 -7.27 -19.80 -14.85
CA PHE A 157 -8.00 -18.86 -15.68
C PHE A 157 -7.21 -18.53 -16.95
N ALA A 158 -7.92 -18.34 -18.05
CA ALA A 158 -7.31 -17.96 -19.32
C ALA A 158 -6.84 -16.51 -19.25
N THR A 159 -5.55 -16.26 -19.48
CA THR A 159 -4.98 -14.92 -19.59
C THR A 159 -4.20 -14.75 -20.90
N ARG A 160 -4.16 -13.53 -21.42
CA ARG A 160 -3.34 -13.19 -22.59
C ARG A 160 -2.96 -11.72 -22.64
N ILE A 161 -1.79 -11.44 -23.23
CA ILE A 161 -1.36 -10.10 -23.62
C ILE A 161 -1.90 -9.81 -25.02
N VAL A 162 -2.69 -8.75 -25.14
CA VAL A 162 -3.23 -8.26 -26.42
C VAL A 162 -2.27 -7.25 -27.04
N ARG A 163 -1.70 -6.37 -26.22
CA ARG A 163 -0.75 -5.34 -26.65
C ARG A 163 0.22 -5.05 -25.54
N GLN A 164 1.45 -4.71 -25.90
CA GLN A 164 2.48 -4.27 -24.97
C GLN A 164 3.40 -3.27 -25.67
N GLY A 165 3.93 -2.31 -24.92
CA GLY A 165 4.90 -1.35 -25.44
C GLY A 165 5.43 -0.38 -24.38
N PRO A 166 6.43 0.46 -24.73
CA PRO A 166 6.96 1.46 -23.82
C PRO A 166 5.89 2.47 -23.42
N ALA A 167 6.01 3.00 -22.22
CA ALA A 167 5.09 3.98 -21.68
C ALA A 167 5.76 4.85 -20.62
N GLU A 168 5.00 5.79 -20.07
CA GLU A 168 5.46 6.67 -19.00
C GLU A 168 4.33 6.90 -18.00
N VAL A 169 4.71 7.07 -16.73
CA VAL A 169 3.87 7.58 -15.66
C VAL A 169 4.65 8.69 -14.96
N ALA A 170 4.15 9.92 -15.04
CA ALA A 170 4.73 11.09 -14.37
C ALA A 170 6.26 11.24 -14.55
N GLY A 171 6.77 11.21 -15.78
CA GLY A 171 8.20 11.32 -16.08
C GLY A 171 8.97 10.00 -16.02
N ILE A 172 8.44 8.97 -15.36
CA ILE A 172 9.16 7.70 -15.17
C ILE A 172 8.85 6.76 -16.34
N GLN A 173 9.91 6.34 -17.04
CA GLN A 173 9.82 5.35 -18.11
C GLN A 173 9.30 4.02 -17.58
N GLY A 174 8.42 3.41 -18.35
CA GLY A 174 7.63 2.27 -17.94
C GLY A 174 7.16 1.39 -19.08
N LEU A 175 6.21 0.52 -18.75
CA LEU A 175 5.62 -0.45 -19.65
C LEU A 175 4.11 -0.30 -19.64
N GLU A 176 3.49 -0.13 -20.82
CA GLU A 176 2.04 -0.27 -20.99
C GLU A 176 1.70 -1.66 -21.51
N ALA A 177 0.66 -2.26 -20.95
CA ALA A 177 0.08 -3.48 -21.47
C ALA A 177 -1.45 -3.41 -21.51
N VAL A 178 -2.03 -4.06 -22.52
CA VAL A 178 -3.43 -4.43 -22.57
C VAL A 178 -3.50 -5.94 -22.44
N VAL A 179 -4.18 -6.39 -21.40
CA VAL A 179 -4.28 -7.79 -20.99
C VAL A 179 -5.73 -8.18 -20.84
N GLU A 180 -6.01 -9.44 -21.09
CA GLU A 180 -7.35 -10.01 -20.95
C GLU A 180 -7.32 -11.23 -20.04
N ARG A 181 -8.38 -11.38 -19.26
CA ARG A 181 -8.69 -12.55 -18.43
C ARG A 181 -10.10 -13.03 -18.76
N ALA A 182 -10.30 -14.34 -18.78
CA ALA A 182 -11.62 -14.93 -18.75
C ALA A 182 -11.73 -15.94 -17.60
N ASP A 183 -12.92 -16.04 -17.00
CA ASP A 183 -13.19 -16.92 -15.85
C ASP A 183 -13.43 -18.38 -16.29
N VAL A 184 -12.60 -18.86 -17.22
CA VAL A 184 -12.60 -20.23 -17.75
C VAL A 184 -11.14 -20.71 -17.93
N PRO A 185 -10.87 -22.02 -17.84
CA PRO A 185 -9.56 -22.56 -18.20
C PRO A 185 -9.20 -22.25 -19.66
N LYS A 186 -7.90 -22.13 -19.96
CA LYS A 186 -7.42 -21.83 -21.31
C LYS A 186 -7.94 -22.80 -22.39
N ALA A 187 -8.11 -24.08 -22.04
CA ALA A 187 -8.61 -25.10 -22.96
C ALA A 187 -10.13 -24.98 -23.25
N ALA A 188 -10.86 -24.23 -22.42
CA ALA A 188 -12.31 -24.03 -22.54
C ALA A 188 -12.69 -22.69 -23.20
N VAL A 189 -11.71 -21.95 -23.72
CA VAL A 189 -11.95 -20.69 -24.43
C VAL A 189 -12.65 -20.97 -25.77
N ASP A 190 -13.75 -20.26 -26.00
CA ASP A 190 -14.55 -20.31 -27.22
C ASP A 190 -14.97 -18.89 -27.68
N ASN A 191 -15.82 -18.82 -28.72
CA ASN A 191 -16.30 -17.55 -29.27
C ASN A 191 -17.28 -16.79 -28.35
N ASN A 192 -17.86 -17.45 -27.33
CA ASN A 192 -18.83 -16.84 -26.41
C ASN A 192 -18.18 -16.42 -25.09
N THR A 193 -16.92 -16.80 -24.88
CA THR A 193 -16.15 -16.51 -23.67
C THR A 193 -16.11 -15.01 -23.41
N GLN A 194 -16.58 -14.62 -22.23
CA GLN A 194 -16.58 -13.24 -21.79
C GLN A 194 -15.20 -12.87 -21.24
N TRP A 195 -14.60 -11.84 -21.82
CA TRP A 195 -13.30 -11.33 -21.41
C TRP A 195 -13.45 -10.07 -20.57
N GLU A 196 -12.75 -10.04 -19.45
CA GLU A 196 -12.41 -8.81 -18.74
C GLU A 196 -11.05 -8.32 -19.25
N ARG A 197 -10.92 -7.02 -19.46
CA ARG A 197 -9.73 -6.40 -20.02
C ARG A 197 -9.13 -5.39 -19.05
N LEU A 198 -7.83 -5.51 -18.83
CA LEU A 198 -6.99 -4.60 -18.07
C LEU A 198 -6.12 -3.79 -19.05
N LYS A 199 -6.16 -2.46 -18.95
CA LYS A 199 -5.06 -1.59 -19.41
C LYS A 199 -4.24 -1.20 -18.20
N VAL A 200 -2.93 -1.41 -18.25
CA VAL A 200 -2.04 -1.08 -17.14
C VAL A 200 -0.79 -0.38 -17.63
N ARG A 201 -0.31 0.60 -16.85
CA ARG A 201 1.04 1.13 -16.95
C ARG A 201 1.81 0.79 -15.68
N MET A 202 3.01 0.24 -15.85
CA MET A 202 3.89 -0.18 -14.78
C MET A 202 5.17 0.66 -14.82
N VAL A 203 5.61 1.16 -13.67
CA VAL A 203 6.89 1.86 -13.51
C VAL A 203 7.62 1.34 -12.27
N LYS A 204 8.96 1.45 -12.26
CA LYS A 204 9.78 1.25 -11.07
C LYS A 204 10.14 2.64 -10.52
N PRO A 205 9.40 3.18 -9.54
CA PRO A 205 9.73 4.48 -9.00
C PRO A 205 11.06 4.46 -8.26
N ASP A 206 11.71 5.62 -8.14
CA ASP A 206 13.02 5.73 -7.46
C ASP A 206 12.92 5.53 -5.95
N PHE A 207 11.73 5.75 -5.38
CA PHE A 207 11.51 5.53 -3.97
C PHE A 207 11.59 4.05 -3.59
N LYS A 208 11.95 3.81 -2.33
CA LYS A 208 12.01 2.45 -1.76
C LYS A 208 10.81 2.20 -0.86
N TRP A 209 10.30 0.98 -0.90
CA TRP A 209 9.43 0.47 0.15
C TRP A 209 10.27 0.18 1.38
N VAL A 210 9.84 0.59 2.58
CA VAL A 210 10.59 0.34 3.80
C VAL A 210 10.03 -0.90 4.50
N ALA A 211 10.82 -1.98 4.54
CA ALA A 211 10.50 -3.24 5.21
C ALA A 211 11.57 -3.54 6.27
N ASN A 212 11.18 -3.65 7.55
CA ASN A 212 12.10 -3.84 8.67
C ASN A 212 13.28 -2.82 8.69
N GLY A 213 13.00 -1.56 8.34
CA GLY A 213 14.01 -0.50 8.25
C GLY A 213 14.95 -0.59 7.04
N LYS A 214 14.82 -1.62 6.20
CA LYS A 214 15.54 -1.75 4.93
C LYS A 214 14.69 -1.21 3.79
N GLY A 215 15.31 -0.46 2.89
CA GLY A 215 14.67 -0.03 1.64
C GLY A 215 14.74 -1.14 0.60
N ILE A 216 13.58 -1.61 0.12
CA ILE A 216 13.46 -2.57 -0.98
C ILE A 216 12.84 -1.91 -2.22
N PRO A 217 13.08 -2.45 -3.42
CA PRO A 217 12.48 -1.93 -4.65
C PRO A 217 10.94 -2.03 -4.59
N ALA A 218 10.28 -1.20 -5.39
CA ALA A 218 8.83 -1.22 -5.56
C ALA A 218 8.46 -1.18 -7.05
N VAL A 219 7.26 -1.61 -7.37
CA VAL A 219 6.60 -1.37 -8.65
C VAL A 219 5.30 -0.62 -8.40
N MET A 220 5.03 0.40 -9.20
CA MET A 220 3.75 1.08 -9.22
C MET A 220 2.99 0.68 -10.47
N MET A 221 1.70 0.39 -10.30
CA MET A 221 0.76 0.03 -11.36
C MET A 221 -0.38 1.03 -11.35
N VAL A 222 -0.62 1.69 -12.48
CA VAL A 222 -1.83 2.46 -12.75
C VAL A 222 -2.66 1.67 -13.74
N GLY A 223 -3.87 1.29 -13.37
CA GLY A 223 -4.67 0.35 -14.13
C GLY A 223 -6.13 0.75 -14.34
N TYR A 224 -6.70 0.19 -15.39
CA TYR A 224 -8.10 0.32 -15.78
C TYR A 224 -8.65 -1.05 -16.16
N VAL A 225 -9.67 -1.52 -15.45
CA VAL A 225 -10.32 -2.82 -15.67
C VAL A 225 -11.75 -2.60 -16.11
N ALA A 226 -12.17 -3.26 -17.17
CA ALA A 226 -13.57 -3.26 -17.60
C ALA A 226 -13.90 -4.54 -18.37
N SER A 227 -15.19 -4.85 -18.51
CA SER A 227 -15.63 -5.86 -19.48
C SER A 227 -15.21 -5.44 -20.90
N ALA A 228 -14.95 -6.40 -21.77
CA ALA A 228 -14.58 -6.10 -23.17
C ALA A 228 -15.59 -5.19 -23.87
N ALA A 229 -16.89 -5.32 -23.56
CA ALA A 229 -17.97 -4.48 -24.10
C ALA A 229 -17.95 -3.03 -23.60
N ASN A 230 -17.49 -2.78 -22.37
CA ASN A 230 -17.41 -1.44 -21.77
C ASN A 230 -16.02 -0.81 -21.88
N PHE A 231 -15.00 -1.56 -22.30
CA PHE A 231 -13.60 -1.13 -22.24
C PHE A 231 -13.33 0.23 -22.89
N ASN A 232 -13.91 0.50 -24.05
CA ASN A 232 -13.69 1.77 -24.74
C ASN A 232 -14.52 2.94 -24.17
N LYS A 233 -15.58 2.68 -23.39
CA LYS A 233 -16.48 3.73 -22.88
C LYS A 233 -15.77 4.63 -21.87
N ASP A 234 -15.01 4.02 -20.97
CA ASP A 234 -14.36 4.72 -19.86
C ASP A 234 -12.85 4.91 -20.05
N LEU A 235 -12.29 4.48 -21.19
CA LEU A 235 -10.84 4.49 -21.43
C LEU A 235 -10.22 5.89 -21.30
N ALA A 236 -10.95 6.95 -21.64
CA ALA A 236 -10.45 8.31 -21.47
C ALA A 236 -10.18 8.66 -20.00
N LYS A 237 -10.95 8.11 -19.05
CA LYS A 237 -10.78 8.34 -17.61
C LYS A 237 -9.50 7.71 -17.07
N PHE A 238 -9.00 6.65 -17.72
CA PHE A 238 -7.68 6.10 -17.42
C PHE A 238 -6.56 7.09 -17.72
N ASN A 239 -6.64 7.81 -18.84
CA ASN A 239 -5.65 8.83 -19.17
C ASN A 239 -5.70 10.00 -18.17
N THR A 240 -6.91 10.43 -17.77
CA THR A 240 -7.05 11.43 -16.70
C THR A 240 -6.41 10.98 -15.40
N LEU A 241 -6.60 9.71 -15.00
CA LEU A 241 -5.93 9.17 -13.81
C LEU A 241 -4.41 9.21 -13.96
N LEU A 242 -3.87 8.80 -15.11
CA LEU A 242 -2.43 8.83 -15.38
C LEU A 242 -1.84 10.24 -15.29
N GLU A 243 -2.53 11.24 -15.84
CA GLU A 243 -2.13 12.66 -15.77
C GLU A 243 -2.23 13.24 -14.35
N SER A 244 -3.00 12.58 -13.48
CA SER A 244 -3.19 13.01 -12.09
C SER A 244 -2.11 12.45 -11.15
N VAL A 245 -1.38 11.41 -11.55
CA VAL A 245 -0.30 10.85 -10.71
C VAL A 245 0.90 11.81 -10.72
N GLU A 246 1.42 12.13 -9.54
CA GLU A 246 2.58 12.98 -9.35
C GLU A 246 3.51 12.40 -8.29
N PHE A 247 4.81 12.28 -8.58
CA PHE A 247 5.83 11.96 -7.59
C PHE A 247 6.29 13.23 -6.87
N ILE A 248 6.47 13.14 -5.56
CA ILE A 248 6.82 14.27 -4.71
C ILE A 248 8.33 14.20 -4.43
N GLU A 249 9.11 15.02 -5.13
CA GLU A 249 10.57 14.95 -5.18
C GLU A 249 11.28 15.15 -3.81
N ASP A 250 10.60 15.72 -2.81
CA ASP A 250 11.20 16.06 -1.50
C ASP A 250 10.71 15.20 -0.31
N TRP A 251 9.85 14.22 -0.54
CA TRP A 251 9.14 13.52 0.53
C TRP A 251 10.03 12.57 1.35
N GLN A 252 11.09 12.00 0.74
CA GLN A 252 12.05 11.16 1.45
C GLN A 252 12.88 11.93 2.49
N VAL A 253 13.13 13.22 2.26
CA VAL A 253 13.84 14.07 3.22
C VAL A 253 13.03 14.22 4.51
N VAL A 254 11.70 14.30 4.42
CA VAL A 254 10.83 14.54 5.58
C VAL A 254 10.66 13.29 6.47
N GLN A 255 10.47 12.09 5.90
CA GLN A 255 10.27 10.87 6.72
C GLN A 255 11.56 10.29 7.29
N LEU A 256 12.67 10.26 6.54
CA LEU A 256 13.93 9.69 7.03
C LEU A 256 14.63 10.62 8.04
N GLN A 257 14.57 11.94 7.85
CA GLN A 257 15.16 12.86 8.80
C GLN A 257 14.35 12.96 10.10
N SER A 258 13.02 12.90 10.04
CA SER A 258 12.20 12.93 11.25
C SER A 258 12.49 11.74 12.17
N GLY A 259 12.52 10.50 11.67
CA GLY A 259 12.81 9.32 12.51
C GLY A 259 14.20 9.36 13.15
N LYS A 260 15.25 9.61 12.37
CA LYS A 260 16.63 9.62 12.85
C LYS A 260 16.91 10.77 13.82
N ILE A 261 16.37 11.95 13.55
CA ILE A 261 16.57 13.12 14.41
C ILE A 261 15.70 13.02 15.68
N ILE A 262 14.50 12.44 15.62
CA ILE A 262 13.73 12.11 16.84
C ILE A 262 14.50 11.11 17.72
N ASP A 263 15.21 10.15 17.13
CA ASP A 263 16.03 9.18 17.86
C ASP A 263 17.30 9.79 18.46
N GLU A 264 17.96 10.71 17.74
CA GLU A 264 19.14 11.43 18.21
C GLU A 264 18.79 12.51 19.26
N CYS A 265 17.66 13.20 19.10
CA CYS A 265 17.23 14.28 20.01
C CYS A 265 16.55 13.77 21.30
N LEU A 266 15.97 12.56 21.29
CA LEU A 266 15.22 12.01 22.42
C LEU A 266 15.67 10.58 22.74
N PRO A 267 16.88 10.41 23.31
CA PRO A 267 17.43 9.09 23.64
C PRO A 267 16.70 8.36 24.77
N GLN A 268 15.78 9.04 25.48
CA GLN A 268 14.96 8.48 26.56
C GLN A 268 13.51 8.97 26.46
N PRO A 269 12.51 8.15 26.85
CA PRO A 269 11.11 8.48 26.68
C PRO A 269 10.68 9.56 27.68
N PRO A 270 10.09 10.65 27.18
CA PRO A 270 8.67 10.85 27.52
C PRO A 270 7.80 10.80 26.27
N ALA A 271 6.52 10.46 26.44
CA ALA A 271 5.52 10.68 25.41
C ALA A 271 5.38 12.19 25.17
N PHE A 272 5.60 12.62 23.93
CA PHE A 272 5.31 13.99 23.49
C PHE A 272 4.45 13.93 22.25
N LYS A 273 3.66 14.99 22.04
CA LYS A 273 2.91 15.24 20.82
C LYS A 273 3.46 16.53 20.23
N LEU A 274 4.17 16.42 19.12
CA LEU A 274 4.55 17.59 18.35
C LEU A 274 3.47 17.83 17.29
N SER A 275 2.87 19.01 17.29
CA SER A 275 2.02 19.47 16.19
C SER A 275 2.60 20.75 15.63
N MET A 276 2.98 20.74 14.36
CA MET A 276 3.43 21.93 13.64
C MET A 276 2.50 22.22 12.48
N THR A 277 2.18 23.49 12.25
CA THR A 277 1.56 23.96 11.00
C THR A 277 2.50 24.98 10.34
N VAL A 278 3.02 24.62 9.17
CA VAL A 278 3.78 25.52 8.29
C VAL A 278 2.79 26.09 7.29
N ASN A 279 2.74 27.40 7.06
CA ASN A 279 1.88 27.97 6.03
C ASN A 279 2.58 28.01 4.66
N ALA A 280 1.82 28.34 3.61
CA ALA A 280 2.32 28.45 2.22
C ALA A 280 3.49 29.42 2.02
N ALA A 281 3.78 30.30 2.99
CA ALA A 281 4.90 31.23 2.98
C ALA A 281 6.12 30.71 3.77
N GLY A 282 6.11 29.43 4.17
CA GLY A 282 7.15 28.82 4.99
C GLY A 282 7.20 29.34 6.44
N ARG A 283 6.23 30.16 6.87
CA ARG A 283 6.19 30.73 8.23
C ARG A 283 5.50 29.76 9.18
N ARG A 284 6.11 29.59 10.36
CA ARG A 284 5.57 28.81 11.48
C ARG A 284 4.35 29.53 12.02
N THR A 285 3.22 28.84 12.13
CA THR A 285 1.98 29.46 12.64
C THR A 285 1.66 29.06 14.07
N ASP A 286 2.00 27.83 14.50
CA ASP A 286 1.86 27.40 15.89
C ASP A 286 2.88 26.31 16.26
N PHE A 287 3.43 26.40 17.48
CA PHE A 287 4.34 25.41 18.06
C PHE A 287 4.01 25.18 19.53
N GLY A 288 3.52 23.98 19.87
CA GLY A 288 3.29 23.55 21.24
C GLY A 288 4.23 22.42 21.61
N VAL A 289 5.15 22.67 22.55
CA VAL A 289 5.87 21.63 23.29
C VAL A 289 5.44 21.75 24.74
N ALA A 290 5.11 20.63 25.38
CA ALA A 290 4.75 20.65 26.80
C ALA A 290 5.91 21.32 27.60
N PRO A 291 5.62 22.27 28.51
CA PRO A 291 6.63 23.10 29.16
C PRO A 291 7.65 22.34 30.03
N GLU A 292 7.46 21.04 30.19
CA GLU A 292 8.22 20.15 31.07
C GLU A 292 9.47 19.55 30.39
N GLN A 293 9.68 19.83 29.10
CA GLN A 293 10.82 19.31 28.35
C GLN A 293 11.91 20.38 28.22
N GLY A 294 13.12 20.06 28.71
CA GLY A 294 14.24 20.98 28.83
C GLY A 294 14.64 21.69 27.53
N GLU A 295 15.37 22.79 27.67
CA GLU A 295 15.81 23.68 26.60
C GLU A 295 16.55 22.95 25.45
N ASP A 296 17.25 21.86 25.78
CA ASP A 296 17.97 21.02 24.81
C ASP A 296 17.05 20.30 23.81
N VAL A 297 15.89 19.79 24.27
CA VAL A 297 14.89 19.15 23.38
C VAL A 297 14.30 20.19 22.44
N ARG A 298 14.03 21.40 22.97
CA ARG A 298 13.54 22.51 22.17
C ARG A 298 14.56 22.92 21.10
N LEU A 299 15.85 23.06 21.44
CA LEU A 299 16.90 23.41 20.49
C LEU A 299 17.11 22.33 19.42
N CYS A 300 17.04 21.05 19.80
CA CYS A 300 17.18 19.93 18.86
C CYS A 300 15.97 19.83 17.90
N ILE A 301 14.76 20.07 18.40
CA ILE A 301 13.57 20.21 17.55
C ILE A 301 13.70 21.43 16.63
N MET A 302 14.21 22.57 17.11
CA MET A 302 14.42 23.74 16.24
C MET A 302 15.42 23.47 15.12
N ASP A 303 16.49 22.72 15.36
CA ASP A 303 17.44 22.28 14.33
C ASP A 303 16.79 21.31 13.32
N LEU A 304 15.96 20.37 13.78
CA LEU A 304 15.11 19.53 12.91
C LEU A 304 14.23 20.39 12.01
N LEU A 305 13.61 21.43 12.58
CA LEU A 305 12.70 22.31 11.87
C LEU A 305 13.40 23.18 10.83
N ASP A 306 14.63 23.63 11.10
CA ASP A 306 15.43 24.37 10.13
C ASP A 306 15.86 23.48 8.95
N LYS A 307 16.16 22.21 9.22
CA LYS A 307 16.46 21.20 8.18
C LYS A 307 15.23 20.86 7.33
N ILE A 308 14.05 20.72 7.94
CA ILE A 308 12.78 20.53 7.22
C ILE A 308 12.42 21.78 6.41
N GLN A 309 12.62 22.99 6.94
CA GLN A 309 12.38 24.24 6.23
C GLN A 309 13.31 24.44 5.03
N PHE A 310 14.54 23.94 5.07
CA PHE A 310 15.45 23.96 3.92
C PHE A 310 14.90 23.12 2.76
N ALA A 311 14.30 21.96 3.04
CA ALA A 311 13.66 21.11 2.04
C ALA A 311 12.34 21.71 1.49
N ALA A 312 11.68 22.60 2.24
CA ALA A 312 10.39 23.19 1.86
C ALA A 312 10.52 24.53 1.08
N ARG A 313 11.74 25.00 0.77
CA ARG A 313 11.96 26.35 0.21
C ARG A 313 11.41 26.58 -1.20
N ASP A 314 10.99 25.55 -1.92
CA ASP A 314 10.53 25.68 -3.31
C ASP A 314 9.03 25.49 -3.57
N ASN A 315 8.13 25.41 -2.56
CA ASN A 315 6.69 25.31 -2.88
C ASN A 315 5.69 25.93 -1.88
N THR A 316 4.60 26.43 -2.47
CA THR A 316 3.46 27.19 -1.94
C THR A 316 2.51 26.44 -0.98
N ARG A 317 2.99 25.45 -0.24
CA ARG A 317 2.11 24.51 0.49
C ARG A 317 2.28 24.58 2.00
N SER A 318 1.17 24.38 2.70
CA SER A 318 1.15 24.22 4.15
C SER A 318 1.17 22.76 4.55
N PHE A 319 2.06 22.36 5.47
CA PHE A 319 2.14 20.99 5.96
C PHE A 319 1.90 20.95 7.47
N LYS A 320 1.15 19.94 7.90
CA LYS A 320 0.98 19.59 9.31
C LYS A 320 1.78 18.33 9.61
N VAL A 321 2.72 18.43 10.54
CA VAL A 321 3.51 17.27 11.02
C VAL A 321 3.02 16.94 12.42
N ASP A 322 2.39 15.78 12.57
CA ASP A 322 1.98 15.21 13.86
C ASP A 322 2.95 14.07 14.21
N ILE A 323 3.83 14.27 15.20
CA ILE A 323 4.73 13.23 15.70
C ILE A 323 4.20 12.73 17.03
N ALA A 324 3.90 11.43 17.10
CA ALA A 324 3.52 10.74 18.33
C ALA A 324 4.44 9.52 18.53
N ARG A 325 5.14 9.48 19.68
CA ARG A 325 6.00 8.36 20.07
C ARG A 325 5.54 7.82 21.43
N GLY A 326 5.25 6.51 21.53
CA GLY A 326 5.07 5.83 22.83
C GLY A 326 3.66 5.58 23.38
N LEU A 327 2.60 5.59 22.56
CA LEU A 327 1.26 5.15 23.02
C LEU A 327 0.94 3.74 22.52
N ASN A 328 1.61 2.71 23.06
CA ASN A 328 1.25 1.33 22.76
C ASN A 328 1.39 0.45 24.01
N PRO A 329 0.29 0.06 24.71
CA PRO A 329 0.38 -0.90 25.80
C PRO A 329 0.25 -2.32 25.24
N LEU A 330 1.18 -2.73 24.37
CA LEU A 330 1.33 -4.15 24.05
C LEU A 330 2.18 -4.81 25.13
N LYS A 331 1.54 -5.17 26.25
CA LYS A 331 2.03 -6.26 27.09
C LYS A 331 2.06 -7.52 26.21
N ALA A 332 3.26 -7.91 25.79
CA ALA A 332 3.49 -9.23 25.23
C ALA A 332 2.90 -10.27 26.21
N LYS A 333 1.86 -11.00 25.79
CA LYS A 333 1.45 -12.21 26.51
C LYS A 333 2.64 -13.18 26.43
N PRO A 334 3.04 -13.82 27.55
CA PRO A 334 4.07 -14.84 27.51
C PRO A 334 3.65 -15.94 26.54
N LYS A 335 4.57 -16.28 25.63
CA LYS A 335 4.44 -17.37 24.66
C LYS A 335 4.06 -18.66 25.43
N PRO A 336 3.01 -19.40 25.04
CA PRO A 336 2.73 -20.69 25.65
C PRO A 336 3.94 -21.59 25.48
N ALA A 337 4.32 -22.30 26.53
CA ALA A 337 5.36 -23.33 26.44
C ALA A 337 4.98 -24.33 25.33
N PRO A 338 5.94 -24.78 24.50
CA PRO A 338 5.67 -25.73 23.44
C PRO A 338 5.04 -26.99 24.04
N LYS A 339 3.90 -27.40 23.50
CA LYS A 339 3.29 -28.69 23.84
C LYS A 339 4.28 -29.81 23.47
N PRO A 340 4.39 -30.87 24.30
CA PRO A 340 5.20 -32.02 23.96
C PRO A 340 4.76 -32.58 22.60
N VAL A 341 5.73 -32.77 21.72
CA VAL A 341 5.54 -33.37 20.41
C VAL A 341 5.02 -34.79 20.61
N ALA A 342 3.83 -35.08 20.09
CA ALA A 342 3.30 -36.43 20.09
C ALA A 342 4.23 -37.35 19.30
N ALA A 343 4.48 -38.55 19.83
CA ALA A 343 5.27 -39.56 19.14
C ALA A 343 4.68 -39.84 17.75
N PRO A 344 5.53 -40.11 16.75
CA PRO A 344 5.09 -40.37 15.38
C PRO A 344 4.11 -41.55 15.36
N VAL A 345 2.94 -41.32 14.76
CA VAL A 345 1.96 -42.37 14.48
C VAL A 345 2.59 -43.35 13.49
N PRO A 346 2.60 -44.66 13.75
CA PRO A 346 3.14 -45.64 12.82
C PRO A 346 2.36 -45.60 11.51
N THR A 347 3.09 -45.50 10.41
CA THR A 347 2.55 -45.54 9.05
C THR A 347 1.83 -46.87 8.83
N PRO A 348 0.58 -46.89 8.34
CA PRO A 348 -0.08 -48.12 7.99
C PRO A 348 0.68 -48.82 6.85
N VAL A 349 1.01 -50.09 7.07
CA VAL A 349 1.60 -50.97 6.06
C VAL A 349 0.54 -51.17 4.98
N VAL A 350 0.82 -50.67 3.78
CA VAL A 350 0.00 -50.91 2.58
C VAL A 350 0.36 -52.30 2.07
N GLU A 351 -0.55 -53.27 2.25
CA GLU A 351 -0.43 -54.57 1.59
C GLU A 351 -0.56 -54.41 0.07
N PRO A 352 0.30 -55.07 -0.72
CA PRO A 352 0.19 -55.05 -2.17
C PRO A 352 -1.05 -55.81 -2.63
N LEU A 353 -1.80 -55.20 -3.54
CA LEU A 353 -2.95 -55.81 -4.22
C LEU A 353 -2.49 -57.03 -5.04
N PRO A 354 -3.27 -58.12 -5.08
CA PRO A 354 -2.95 -59.29 -5.89
C PRO A 354 -3.01 -58.94 -7.38
N SER A 355 -2.02 -59.44 -8.11
CA SER A 355 -1.98 -59.41 -9.57
C SER A 355 -3.17 -60.20 -10.13
N VAL A 356 -3.92 -59.56 -11.03
CA VAL A 356 -4.95 -60.22 -11.83
C VAL A 356 -4.28 -60.75 -13.09
N ASP A 357 -4.32 -62.08 -13.25
CA ASP A 357 -3.96 -62.80 -14.48
C ASP A 357 -5.02 -62.65 -15.58
#